data_AF-A0A5C0DYJ9-F1
#
_entry.id   AF-A0A5C0DYJ9-F1
#
_cell.length_a   1.000
_cell.length_b   1.000
_cell.length_c   1.000
_cell.angle_alpha   90.00
_cell.angle_beta   90.00
_cell.angle_gamma   90.00
#
_symmetry.space_group_name_H-M   'P 1'
#
loop_
_entity.id
_entity.type
_entity.pdbx_description
1 polymer ?
#
loop_
_entity_poly.entity_id
_entity_poly.type
_entity_poly.pdbx_seq_one_letter_code
_entity_poly.pdbx_strand_id
1 'polypeptide(L)'
;MNKKEAAAYLGCSERAIERYVQSGKISCSYEKGKTRTVAVFTQSELDKIKYQSESVTPAYETIPEPRQTATLDENELTIYHDEPVGVVEVGDISKLSAMVELLLVRQQLKASDKLVLTVDECHQLTGFPREMLKEAIANGQLPAKKIGRSWRVKRSCLDAYIDDVL
;
A
#
# COMPACT_ATOMS: atom_id res chain seq x y z
N MET A 1 -34.80 -14.77 -0.45
CA MET A 1 -34.05 -15.73 0.38
C MET A 1 -33.52 -15.05 1.63
N ASN A 2 -33.29 -15.79 2.72
CA ASN A 2 -32.76 -15.21 3.96
C ASN A 2 -31.23 -15.01 3.89
N LYS A 3 -30.67 -14.31 4.88
CA LYS A 3 -29.22 -14.03 4.97
C LYS A 3 -28.33 -15.28 4.92
N LYS A 4 -28.77 -16.38 5.55
CA LYS A 4 -28.02 -17.64 5.61
C LYS A 4 -28.01 -18.35 4.27
N GLU A 5 -29.16 -18.39 3.60
CA GLU A 5 -29.33 -18.94 2.26
C GLU A 5 -28.52 -18.14 1.24
N ALA A 6 -28.55 -16.81 1.32
CA ALA A 6 -27.75 -15.94 0.45
C ALA A 6 -26.25 -16.19 0.59
N ALA A 7 -25.77 -16.37 1.82
CA ALA A 7 -24.37 -16.68 2.11
C ALA A 7 -23.96 -18.04 1.52
N ALA A 8 -24.79 -19.07 1.71
CA ALA A 8 -24.58 -20.39 1.14
C ALA A 8 -24.60 -20.36 -0.40
N TYR A 9 -25.52 -19.60 -1.01
CA TYR A 9 -25.65 -19.48 -2.45
C TYR A 9 -24.39 -18.88 -3.12
N LEU A 10 -23.81 -17.85 -2.51
CA LEU A 10 -22.59 -17.21 -2.98
C LEU A 10 -21.29 -17.92 -2.53
N GLY A 11 -21.39 -18.98 -1.72
CA GLY A 11 -20.21 -19.64 -1.14
C GLY A 11 -19.39 -18.74 -0.22
N CYS A 12 -20.02 -17.78 0.46
CA CYS A 12 -19.34 -16.81 1.33
C CYS A 12 -19.94 -16.77 2.75
N SER A 13 -19.33 -16.01 3.67
CA SER A 13 -19.83 -15.90 5.04
C SER A 13 -20.99 -14.91 5.18
N GLU A 14 -21.84 -15.06 6.20
CA GLU A 14 -22.92 -14.08 6.50
C GLU A 14 -22.39 -12.64 6.63
N ARG A 15 -21.16 -12.49 7.15
CA ARG A 15 -20.50 -11.19 7.29
C ARG A 15 -20.11 -10.59 5.94
N ALA A 16 -19.79 -11.41 4.94
CA ALA A 16 -19.54 -10.94 3.58
C ALA A 16 -20.81 -10.38 2.95
N ILE A 17 -21.95 -11.04 3.15
CA ILE A 17 -23.27 -10.54 2.72
C ILE A 17 -23.57 -9.17 3.34
N GLU A 18 -23.36 -9.02 4.65
CA GLU A 18 -23.54 -7.73 5.35
C GLU A 18 -22.64 -6.63 4.77
N ARG A 19 -21.39 -6.96 4.44
CA ARG A 19 -20.46 -6.01 3.79
C ARG A 19 -20.91 -5.64 2.38
N TYR A 20 -21.46 -6.58 1.60
CA TYR A 20 -21.99 -6.28 0.28
C TYR A 20 -23.19 -5.34 0.34
N VAL A 21 -24.06 -5.51 1.34
CA VAL A 21 -25.14 -4.55 1.62
C VAL A 21 -24.57 -3.19 2.02
N GLN A 22 -23.62 -3.15 2.96
CA GLN A 22 -23.03 -1.90 3.44
C GLN A 22 -22.26 -1.13 2.35
N SER A 23 -21.68 -1.85 1.39
CA SER A 23 -20.99 -1.26 0.22
C SER A 23 -21.93 -0.93 -0.94
N GLY A 24 -23.23 -1.21 -0.81
CA GLY A 24 -24.23 -0.94 -1.85
C GLY A 24 -24.17 -1.87 -3.06
N LYS A 25 -23.50 -3.02 -2.95
CA LYS A 25 -23.40 -4.01 -4.04
C LYS A 25 -24.66 -4.84 -4.23
N ILE A 26 -25.39 -5.09 -3.14
CA ILE A 26 -26.70 -5.76 -3.13
C ILE A 26 -27.63 -5.00 -2.21
N SER A 27 -28.93 -5.03 -2.52
CA SER A 27 -29.96 -4.46 -1.67
C SER A 27 -30.51 -5.53 -0.71
N CYS A 28 -31.13 -5.09 0.38
CA CYS A 28 -31.91 -5.97 1.24
C CYS A 28 -33.25 -5.30 1.58
N SER A 29 -34.30 -6.12 1.63
CA SER A 29 -35.60 -5.73 2.19
C SER A 29 -35.76 -6.36 3.56
N TYR A 30 -36.42 -5.66 4.48
CA TYR A 30 -36.70 -6.18 5.81
C TYR A 30 -38.17 -6.55 5.92
N GLU A 31 -38.44 -7.84 6.14
CA GLU A 31 -39.78 -8.36 6.33
C GLU A 31 -40.01 -8.76 7.79
N LYS A 32 -41.26 -8.67 8.27
CA LYS A 32 -41.63 -9.08 9.62
C LYS A 32 -41.64 -10.61 9.70
N GLY A 33 -40.61 -11.17 10.34
CA GLY A 33 -40.62 -12.59 10.72
C GLY A 33 -41.44 -12.84 11.99
N LYS A 34 -41.61 -14.12 12.33
CA LYS A 34 -42.39 -14.58 13.50
C LYS A 34 -41.91 -14.00 14.84
N THR A 35 -40.60 -13.77 14.98
CA THR A 35 -39.99 -13.29 16.23
C THR A 35 -39.21 -11.99 16.05
N ARG A 36 -38.63 -11.77 14.87
CA ARG A 36 -37.79 -10.60 14.54
C ARG A 36 -37.90 -10.29 13.05
N THR A 37 -37.53 -9.08 12.66
CA THR A 37 -37.39 -8.70 11.25
C THR A 37 -36.28 -9.52 10.59
N VAL A 38 -36.54 -10.05 9.40
CA VAL A 38 -35.61 -10.87 8.63
C VAL A 38 -35.21 -10.12 7.37
N ALA A 39 -33.91 -10.05 7.08
CA ALA A 39 -33.41 -9.52 5.83
C ALA A 39 -33.64 -10.53 4.69
N VAL A 40 -34.35 -10.09 3.66
CA VAL A 40 -34.70 -10.85 2.47
C VAL A 40 -33.95 -10.28 1.27
N PHE A 41 -33.26 -11.17 0.56
CA PHE A 41 -32.44 -10.88 -0.61
C PHE A 41 -33.07 -11.47 -1.88
N THR A 42 -32.91 -10.76 -2.99
CA THR A 42 -33.42 -11.16 -4.31
C THR A 42 -32.36 -11.98 -5.04
N GLN A 43 -32.76 -13.12 -5.61
CA GLN A 43 -31.86 -14.04 -6.32
C GLN A 43 -31.10 -13.36 -7.45
N SER A 44 -31.79 -12.56 -8.26
CA SER A 44 -31.20 -11.84 -9.40
C SER A 44 -30.08 -10.88 -9.03
N GLU A 45 -30.03 -10.37 -7.80
CA GLU A 45 -28.92 -9.52 -7.35
C GLU A 45 -27.70 -10.35 -6.93
N LEU A 46 -27.92 -11.52 -6.33
CA LEU A 46 -26.84 -12.44 -5.98
C LEU A 46 -26.22 -13.07 -7.23
N ASP A 47 -27.01 -13.37 -8.26
CA ASP A 47 -26.51 -13.91 -9.53
C ASP A 47 -25.51 -12.96 -10.19
N LYS A 48 -25.77 -11.64 -10.12
CA LYS A 48 -24.83 -10.61 -10.61
C LYS A 48 -23.49 -10.66 -9.88
N ILE A 49 -23.50 -10.84 -8.55
CA ILE A 49 -22.27 -10.99 -7.77
C ILE A 49 -21.53 -12.26 -8.15
N LYS A 50 -22.25 -13.39 -8.25
CA LYS A 50 -21.66 -14.68 -8.56
C LYS A 50 -20.96 -14.68 -9.92
N TYR A 51 -21.65 -14.14 -10.94
CA TYR A 51 -21.09 -14.01 -12.27
C TYR A 51 -19.87 -13.07 -12.30
N GLN A 52 -19.93 -11.95 -11.58
CA GLN A 52 -18.80 -11.03 -11.49
C GLN A 52 -17.59 -11.68 -10.80
N SER A 53 -17.79 -12.50 -9.75
CA SER A 53 -16.71 -13.22 -9.10
C SER A 53 -16.09 -14.32 -9.96
N GLU A 54 -16.88 -14.99 -10.81
CA GLU A 54 -16.39 -16.01 -11.74
C GLU A 54 -15.59 -15.41 -12.90
N SER A 55 -15.89 -14.18 -13.31
CA SER A 55 -15.21 -13.48 -14.41
C SER A 55 -13.81 -12.93 -14.08
N VAL A 56 -13.31 -13.07 -12.84
CA VAL A 56 -11.98 -12.62 -12.43
C VAL A 56 -11.08 -13.83 -12.18
N THR A 57 -10.66 -14.49 -13.25
CA THR A 57 -9.44 -15.31 -13.25
C THR A 57 -8.38 -14.58 -14.07
N PRO A 58 -7.46 -13.81 -13.45
CA PRO A 58 -6.16 -13.64 -14.07
C PRO A 58 -5.47 -15.00 -13.95
N ALA A 59 -5.66 -15.86 -14.95
CA ALA A 59 -4.74 -16.94 -15.24
C ALA A 59 -3.42 -16.27 -15.67
N TYR A 60 -2.61 -15.86 -14.70
CA TYR A 60 -1.19 -15.67 -14.96
C TYR A 60 -0.61 -17.09 -15.02
N GLU A 61 -0.32 -17.55 -16.22
CA GLU A 61 0.61 -18.64 -16.38
C GLU A 61 1.94 -18.17 -15.82
N THR A 62 2.39 -18.79 -14.73
CA THR A 62 3.74 -18.59 -14.22
C THR A 62 4.69 -19.13 -15.27
N ILE A 63 5.14 -18.29 -16.19
CA ILE A 63 6.34 -18.58 -16.97
C ILE A 63 7.49 -18.55 -15.94
N PRO A 64 8.16 -19.66 -15.64
CA PRO A 64 9.35 -19.60 -14.80
C PRO A 64 10.43 -18.85 -15.59
N GLU A 65 10.60 -17.56 -15.30
CA GLU A 65 11.79 -16.85 -15.76
C GLU A 65 13.02 -17.55 -15.15
N PRO A 66 14.03 -17.91 -15.96
CA PRO A 66 15.27 -18.44 -15.43
C PRO A 66 15.92 -17.34 -14.58
N ARG A 67 15.88 -17.55 -13.27
CA ARG A 67 16.56 -16.73 -12.27
C ARG A 67 18.06 -16.76 -12.58
N GLN A 68 18.58 -15.77 -13.30
CA GLN A 68 20.00 -15.52 -13.39
C GLN A 68 20.46 -15.00 -12.03
N THR A 69 20.88 -15.90 -11.15
CA THR A 69 21.69 -15.54 -9.99
C THR A 69 23.06 -15.15 -10.52
N ALA A 70 23.31 -13.86 -10.70
CA ALA A 70 24.68 -13.36 -10.71
C ALA A 70 25.24 -13.61 -9.30
N THR A 71 26.05 -14.64 -9.16
CA THR A 71 26.93 -14.80 -8.00
C THR A 71 27.92 -13.64 -8.07
N LEU A 72 27.69 -12.62 -7.25
CA LEU A 72 28.73 -11.64 -6.92
C LEU A 72 29.73 -12.40 -6.05
N ASP A 73 30.85 -12.78 -6.66
CA ASP A 73 32.02 -13.28 -5.94
C ASP A 73 32.59 -12.10 -5.14
N GLU A 74 32.60 -12.22 -3.81
CA GLU A 74 32.92 -11.15 -2.87
C GLU A 74 34.44 -10.91 -2.73
N ASN A 75 35.23 -11.18 -3.77
CA ASN A 75 36.68 -11.20 -3.64
C ASN A 75 37.43 -10.60 -4.84
N GLU A 76 37.25 -9.30 -5.09
CA GLU A 76 38.35 -8.43 -5.54
C GLU A 76 37.94 -6.95 -5.47
N LEU A 77 38.00 -6.36 -4.27
CA LEU A 77 38.09 -4.91 -4.12
C LEU A 77 39.58 -4.51 -4.19
N THR A 78 40.15 -4.54 -5.39
CA THR A 78 41.47 -3.97 -5.65
C THR A 78 41.30 -2.64 -6.37
N ILE A 79 41.34 -1.56 -5.58
CA ILE A 79 41.48 -0.19 -6.09
C ILE A 79 42.91 -0.07 -6.64
N TYR A 80 43.07 -0.21 -7.95
CA TYR A 80 44.27 0.23 -8.67
C TYR A 80 43.96 1.54 -9.39
N HIS A 81 44.71 2.57 -9.01
CA HIS A 81 44.75 3.86 -9.67
C HIS A 81 45.74 3.78 -10.84
N ASP A 82 45.39 4.51 -11.91
CA ASP A 82 46.25 5.17 -12.90
C ASP A 82 46.30 4.62 -14.35
N GLU A 83 45.93 5.53 -15.25
CA GLU A 83 46.06 5.59 -16.73
C GLU A 83 44.90 5.09 -17.63
N PRO A 84 44.60 5.83 -18.73
CA PRO A 84 43.23 6.04 -19.20
C PRO A 84 42.91 5.29 -20.50
N VAL A 85 41.85 4.49 -20.53
CA VAL A 85 41.40 3.85 -21.77
C VAL A 85 39.88 3.92 -21.91
N GLY A 86 39.45 4.67 -22.93
CA GLY A 86 38.13 4.57 -23.53
C GLY A 86 37.06 5.45 -22.89
N VAL A 87 36.97 6.71 -23.33
CA VAL A 87 35.75 7.50 -23.20
C VAL A 87 34.65 6.78 -23.98
N VAL A 88 33.83 5.99 -23.30
CA VAL A 88 32.50 5.68 -23.79
C VAL A 88 31.76 7.00 -23.77
N GLU A 89 31.28 7.50 -24.91
CA GLU A 89 30.40 8.66 -24.97
C GLU A 89 29.24 8.41 -24.01
N VAL A 90 29.32 8.99 -22.81
CA VAL A 90 28.22 8.96 -21.86
C VAL A 90 27.19 9.91 -22.42
N GLY A 91 26.26 9.36 -23.20
CA GLY A 91 25.11 10.08 -23.71
C GLY A 91 24.45 10.86 -22.58
N ASP A 92 24.65 12.17 -22.61
CA ASP A 92 24.06 13.23 -21.79
C ASP A 92 23.67 12.83 -20.36
N ILE A 93 24.67 12.75 -19.46
CA ILE A 93 24.44 12.72 -17.99
C ILE A 93 23.50 13.86 -17.56
N SER A 94 23.54 15.00 -18.26
CA SER A 94 22.65 16.15 -18.03
C SER A 94 21.16 15.82 -18.22
N LYS A 95 20.82 14.96 -19.18
CA LYS A 95 19.43 14.51 -19.40
C LYS A 95 18.98 13.58 -18.30
N LEU A 96 19.85 12.67 -17.85
CA LEU A 96 19.57 11.79 -16.72
C LEU A 96 19.38 12.58 -15.42
N SER A 97 20.23 13.59 -15.17
CA SER A 97 20.10 14.50 -14.04
C SER A 97 18.77 15.26 -14.07
N ALA A 98 18.39 15.84 -15.22
CA ALA A 98 17.11 16.54 -15.37
C ALA A 98 15.90 15.60 -15.20
N MET A 99 15.99 14.35 -15.67
CA MET A 99 14.93 13.35 -15.48
C MET A 99 14.80 12.93 -14.02
N VAL A 100 15.92 12.78 -13.29
CA VAL A 100 15.94 12.48 -11.86
C VAL A 100 15.34 13.64 -11.07
N GLU A 101 15.75 14.89 -11.34
CA GLU A 101 15.15 16.08 -10.71
C GLU A 101 13.63 16.15 -10.97
N LEU A 102 13.19 15.92 -12.22
CA LEU A 102 11.76 15.92 -12.55
C LEU A 102 10.98 14.80 -11.83
N LEU A 103 11.60 13.63 -11.64
CA LEU A 103 10.99 12.51 -10.91
C LEU A 103 10.87 12.81 -9.41
N LEU A 104 11.91 13.39 -8.81
CA LEU A 104 11.90 13.82 -7.40
C LEU A 104 10.85 14.91 -7.15
N VAL A 105 10.76 15.92 -8.04
CA VAL A 105 9.76 16.99 -7.94
C VAL A 105 8.33 16.42 -8.03
N ARG A 106 8.08 15.45 -8.92
CA ARG A 106 6.77 14.80 -9.05
C ARG A 106 6.41 13.90 -7.86
N GLN A 107 7.40 13.31 -7.19
CA GLN A 107 7.18 12.48 -6.00
C GLN A 107 6.87 13.34 -4.76
N GLN A 108 7.50 14.51 -4.63
CA GLN A 108 7.24 15.49 -3.55
C GLN A 108 5.80 16.03 -3.55
N LEU A 109 5.15 16.13 -4.71
CA LEU A 109 3.80 16.72 -4.84
C LEU A 109 2.66 15.79 -4.37
N LYS A 110 2.92 14.51 -4.08
CA LYS A 110 1.92 13.60 -3.48
C LYS A 110 2.04 13.49 -1.96
N ALA A 111 2.95 14.23 -1.34
CA ALA A 111 3.04 14.35 0.10
C ALA A 111 1.97 15.31 0.66
N SER A 112 0.73 14.94 0.35
CA SER A 112 -0.54 15.14 1.04
C SER A 112 -0.53 16.19 2.15
N ASP A 113 -1.41 17.19 2.04
CA ASP A 113 -1.84 18.16 3.07
C ASP A 113 -2.43 17.53 4.35
N LYS A 114 -2.09 16.27 4.62
CA LYS A 114 -2.56 15.46 5.72
C LYS A 114 -1.93 15.95 7.03
N LEU A 115 -2.79 16.35 7.96
CA LEU A 115 -2.37 16.81 9.29
C LEU A 115 -1.70 15.72 10.14
N VAL A 116 -2.00 14.44 9.86
CA VAL A 116 -1.49 13.28 10.60
C VAL A 116 -0.91 12.22 9.68
N LEU A 117 0.33 11.84 9.94
CA LEU A 117 1.15 10.99 9.11
C LEU A 117 1.41 9.64 9.80
N THR A 118 1.54 8.58 9.02
CA THR A 118 2.05 7.29 9.47
C THR A 118 3.57 7.28 9.41
N VAL A 119 4.22 6.33 10.10
CA VAL A 119 5.69 6.17 10.06
C VAL A 119 6.21 5.99 8.62
N ASP A 120 5.44 5.31 7.77
CA ASP A 120 5.82 5.13 6.37
C ASP A 120 5.73 6.42 5.57
N GLU A 121 4.70 7.24 5.82
CA GLU A 121 4.56 8.57 5.22
C GLU A 121 5.68 9.51 5.72
N CYS A 122 6.04 9.46 7.00
CA CYS A 122 7.17 10.21 7.53
C CYS A 122 8.50 9.82 6.86
N HIS A 123 8.75 8.51 6.66
CA HIS A 123 9.93 8.01 5.97
C HIS A 123 10.01 8.53 4.52
N GLN A 124 8.90 8.51 3.78
CA GLN A 124 8.84 9.01 2.41
C GLN A 124 9.06 10.53 2.35
N LEU A 125 8.61 11.26 3.37
CA LEU A 125 8.72 12.72 3.46
C LEU A 125 10.14 13.18 3.81
N THR A 126 10.74 12.60 4.84
CA THR A 126 12.02 13.07 5.38
C THR A 126 13.21 12.30 4.84
N GLY A 127 12.99 11.12 4.25
CA GLY A 127 14.05 10.19 3.88
C GLY A 127 14.65 9.44 5.08
N PHE A 128 14.23 9.72 6.31
CA PHE A 128 14.77 9.05 7.50
C PHE A 128 14.37 7.58 7.57
N PRO A 129 15.27 6.67 7.99
CA PRO A 129 14.95 5.25 8.07
C PRO A 129 13.81 4.99 9.06
N ARG A 130 12.96 4.02 8.73
CA ARG A 130 11.76 3.69 9.53
C ARG A 130 12.09 3.33 10.98
N GLU A 131 13.23 2.68 11.22
CA GLU A 131 13.65 2.28 12.57
C GLU A 131 14.01 3.49 13.42
N MET A 132 14.78 4.45 12.87
CA MET A 132 15.10 5.70 13.55
C MET A 132 13.83 6.47 13.93
N LEU A 133 12.84 6.55 13.02
CA LEU A 133 11.56 7.21 13.32
C LEU A 133 10.78 6.47 14.42
N LYS A 134 10.82 5.14 14.46
CA LYS A 134 10.18 4.35 15.54
C LYS A 134 10.90 4.52 16.87
N GLU A 135 12.23 4.55 16.87
CA GLU A 135 13.05 4.80 18.05
C GLU A 135 12.80 6.20 18.60
N ALA A 136 12.76 7.22 17.75
CA ALA A 136 12.43 8.58 18.16
C ALA A 136 11.02 8.68 18.79
N ILE A 137 10.05 7.91 18.27
CA ILE A 137 8.72 7.80 18.89
C ILE A 137 8.79 7.07 20.24
N ALA A 138 9.55 5.98 20.33
CA ALA A 138 9.70 5.19 21.55
C ALA A 138 10.42 5.98 22.67
N ASN A 139 11.41 6.78 22.30
CA ASN A 139 12.17 7.65 23.18
C ASN A 139 11.42 8.95 23.54
N GLY A 140 10.25 9.19 22.93
CA GLY A 140 9.43 10.36 23.18
C GLY A 140 9.93 11.65 22.51
N GLN A 141 10.96 11.58 21.68
CA GLN A 141 11.49 12.71 20.90
C GLN A 141 10.53 13.13 19.78
N LEU A 142 9.79 12.17 19.21
CA LEU A 142 8.77 12.43 18.20
C LEU A 142 7.36 12.14 18.76
N PRO A 143 6.56 13.17 19.09
CA PRO A 143 5.23 12.99 19.62
C PRO A 143 4.30 12.25 18.65
N ALA A 144 3.86 11.05 19.05
CA ALA A 144 2.96 10.23 18.27
C ALA A 144 1.82 9.65 19.11
N LYS A 145 0.65 9.43 18.49
CA LYS A 145 -0.49 8.76 19.10
C LYS A 145 -0.74 7.43 18.42
N LYS A 146 -0.88 6.35 19.19
CA LYS A 146 -1.25 5.04 18.66
C LYS A 146 -2.74 5.02 18.30
N ILE A 147 -3.07 4.78 17.04
CA ILE A 147 -4.45 4.64 16.55
C ILE A 147 -4.57 3.28 15.85
N GLY A 148 -5.27 2.35 16.48
CA GLY A 148 -5.34 0.96 16.05
C GLY A 148 -3.98 0.26 16.17
N ARG A 149 -3.46 -0.24 15.04
CA ARG A 149 -2.18 -0.98 14.97
C ARG A 149 -0.97 -0.10 14.62
N SER A 150 -1.17 1.18 14.38
CA SER A 150 -0.13 2.06 13.82
C SER A 150 -0.02 3.36 14.60
N TRP A 151 1.19 3.93 14.60
CA TRP A 151 1.45 5.26 15.14
C TRP A 151 0.97 6.35 14.16
N ARG A 152 0.56 7.48 14.73
CA ARG A 152 0.18 8.70 14.00
C ARG A 152 0.97 9.87 14.56
N VAL A 153 1.74 10.51 13.71
CA VAL A 153 2.58 11.67 14.01
C VAL A 153 1.90 12.91 13.42
N LYS A 154 1.82 14.01 14.18
CA LYS A 154 1.34 15.27 13.61
C LYS A 154 2.42 15.89 12.72
N ARG A 155 2.03 16.50 11.61
CA ARG A 155 2.99 17.12 10.69
C ARG A 155 3.87 18.17 11.36
N SER A 156 3.27 19.07 12.14
CA SER A 156 4.00 20.10 12.90
C SER A 156 5.03 19.53 13.89
N CYS A 157 4.80 18.33 14.43
CA CYS A 157 5.76 17.67 15.33
C CYS A 157 6.90 17.01 14.56
N LEU A 158 6.62 16.51 13.35
CA LEU A 158 7.66 15.99 12.47
C LEU A 158 8.57 17.12 11.98
N ASP A 159 8.01 18.26 11.56
CA ASP A 159 8.78 19.42 11.11
C ASP A 159 9.70 19.93 12.24
N ALA A 160 9.17 20.08 13.46
CA ALA A 160 9.98 20.47 14.62
C ALA A 160 11.09 19.46 14.97
N TYR A 161 10.87 18.18 14.72
CA TYR A 161 11.90 17.15 14.91
C TYR A 161 12.99 17.22 13.83
N ILE A 162 12.63 17.57 12.59
CA ILE A 162 13.61 17.78 11.51
C ILE A 162 14.51 18.97 11.86
N ASP A 163 13.92 20.07 12.33
CA ASP A 163 14.66 21.28 12.73
C ASP A 163 15.58 21.06 13.94
N ASP A 164 15.31 20.06 14.79
CA ASP A 164 16.17 19.70 15.94
C ASP A 164 17.34 18.79 15.53
N VAL A 165 17.16 17.99 14.48
CA VAL A 165 18.15 16.98 14.03
C VAL A 165 19.12 17.54 12.97
N LEU A 166 18.71 18.55 12.19
CA LEU A 166 19.52 19.22 11.14
C LEU A 166 20.15 20.52 11.64
#